data_AF-A0A3C1SSF2-F1
#
_entry.id   AF-A0A3C1SSF2-F1
#
_cell.length_a   1.000
_cell.length_b   1.000
_cell.length_c   1.000
_cell.angle_alpha   90.00
_cell.angle_beta   90.00
_cell.angle_gamma   90.00
#
_symmetry.space_group_name_H-M   'P 1'
#
loop_
_entity.id
_entity.type
_entity.pdbx_description
1 polymer ?
#
loop_
_entity_poly.entity_id
_entity_poly.type
_entity_poly.pdbx_seq_one_letter_code
_entity_poly.pdbx_strand_id
1 'polypeptide(L)' 'MEWAELLADPVLRDLPYKVELNEYGKMVMNPASNRRGAIQGELYALLRQQLHGRGRPISHALARRQR' A
#
# COMPACT_ATOMS: atom_id res chain seq x y z
N MET A 1 -2.60 18.60 -0.38
CA MET A 1 -1.91 18.07 0.81
C MET A 1 -0.67 17.39 0.33
N GLU A 2 0.46 17.70 0.93
CA GLU A 2 1.74 17.04 0.66
C GLU A 2 1.86 15.74 1.46
N TRP A 3 2.65 14.78 0.96
CA TRP A 3 2.85 13.51 1.66
C TRP A 3 3.41 13.70 3.09
N ALA A 4 4.27 14.70 3.27
CA ALA A 4 4.83 15.05 4.57
C ALA A 4 3.77 15.52 5.57
N GLU A 5 2.76 16.27 5.11
CA GLU A 5 1.67 16.76 5.95
C GLU A 5 0.79 15.59 6.43
N LEU A 6 0.51 14.62 5.54
CA LEU A 6 -0.27 13.43 5.88
C LEU A 6 0.43 12.57 6.94
N LEU A 7 1.75 12.40 6.83
CA LEU A 7 2.55 11.63 7.80
C LEU A 7 2.66 12.32 9.17
N ALA A 8 2.55 13.64 9.20
CA ALA A 8 2.62 14.43 10.42
C ALA A 8 1.32 14.39 11.24
N ASP A 9 0.19 14.03 10.62
CA ASP A 9 -1.11 13.99 11.29
C ASP A 9 -1.21 12.78 12.26
N PRO A 10 -1.31 13.01 13.58
CA PRO A 10 -1.39 11.93 14.56
C PRO A 10 -2.69 11.13 14.47
N VAL A 11 -3.79 11.69 13.94
CA VAL A 11 -5.07 11.00 13.80
C VAL A 11 -5.01 9.91 12.73
N LEU A 12 -4.14 10.09 11.72
CA LEU A 12 -4.02 9.18 10.58
C LEU A 12 -3.04 8.01 10.85
N ARG A 13 -2.28 8.04 11.95
CA ARG A 13 -1.22 7.07 12.24
C ARG A 13 -1.71 5.65 12.47
N ASP A 14 -2.83 5.49 13.19
CA ASP A 14 -3.30 4.20 13.70
C ASP A 14 -4.59 3.73 13.03
N LEU A 15 -4.84 4.18 11.80
CA LEU A 15 -6.02 3.76 11.05
C LEU A 15 -5.95 2.29 10.66
N PRO A 16 -7.07 1.54 10.73
CA PRO A 16 -7.09 0.11 10.40
C PRO A 16 -7.02 -0.17 8.89
N TYR A 17 -6.92 0.88 8.06
CA TYR A 17 -6.87 0.82 6.60
C TYR A 17 -5.76 1.70 6.04
N LYS A 18 -5.37 1.41 4.80
CA LYS A 18 -4.34 2.18 4.09
C LYS A 18 -4.91 3.52 3.61
N VAL A 19 -4.15 4.58 3.83
CA VAL A 19 -4.41 5.92 3.30
C VAL A 19 -3.38 6.24 2.21
N GLU A 20 -3.84 6.79 1.10
CA GLU A 20 -3.02 7.21 -0.03
C GLU A 20 -3.39 8.64 -0.46
N LEU A 21 -2.46 9.35 -1.10
CA LEU A 21 -2.76 10.60 -1.80
C LEU A 21 -2.85 10.31 -3.30
N ASN A 22 -3.84 10.88 -3.97
CA ASN A 22 -3.86 10.90 -5.44
C ASN A 22 -2.99 12.03 -5.99
N GLU A 23 -2.90 12.12 -7.31
CA GLU A 23 -2.11 13.14 -8.03
C GLU A 23 -2.54 14.58 -7.75
N TYR A 24 -3.76 14.78 -7.21
CA TYR A 24 -4.29 16.09 -6.81
C TYR A 24 -4.12 16.37 -5.31
N GLY A 25 -3.38 15.52 -4.59
CA GLY A 25 -3.16 15.65 -3.15
C GLY A 25 -4.42 15.43 -2.31
N LYS A 26 -5.40 14.66 -2.81
CA LYS A 26 -6.59 14.25 -2.05
C LYS A 26 -6.37 12.88 -1.43
N MET A 27 -6.79 12.73 -0.17
CA MET A 27 -6.81 11.44 0.50
C MET A 27 -7.80 10.48 -0.18
N VAL A 28 -7.30 9.32 -0.55
CA VAL A 28 -8.10 8.21 -1.08
C VAL A 28 -7.96 7.03 -0.13
N MET A 29 -9.10 6.49 0.28
CA MET A 29 -9.18 5.26 1.06
C MET A 29 -9.60 4.13 0.14
N ASN A 30 -8.82 3.06 0.15
CA ASN A 30 -9.16 1.86 -0.60
C ASN A 30 -9.30 0.70 0.37
N PRO A 31 -10.53 0.34 0.79
CA PRO A 31 -10.73 -0.75 1.72
C PRO A 31 -10.13 -2.03 1.14
N ALA A 32 -9.25 -2.67 1.91
CA ALA A 32 -8.69 -3.95 1.52
C ALA A 32 -9.82 -4.99 1.54
N SER A 33 -10.12 -5.57 0.38
CA SER A 33 -11.02 -6.73 0.30
C SER A 33 -10.23 -8.01 0.06
N ASN A 34 -10.67 -9.12 0.64
CA ASN A 34 -10.01 -10.42 0.46
C ASN A 34 -9.88 -10.79 -1.02
N ARG A 35 -10.92 -10.51 -1.82
CA ARG A 35 -10.90 -10.71 -3.26
C ARG A 35 -9.80 -9.92 -3.95
N ARG A 36 -9.61 -8.65 -3.56
CA ARG A 36 -8.55 -7.80 -4.14
C ARG A 36 -7.16 -8.29 -3.76
N GLY A 37 -6.98 -8.72 -2.51
CA GLY A 37 -5.73 -9.33 -2.05
C GLY A 37 -5.39 -10.61 -2.80
N ALA A 38 -6.38 -11.48 -3.03
CA ALA A 38 -6.19 -12.72 -3.81
C ALA A 38 -5.71 -12.42 -5.23
N ILE A 39 -6.38 -11.50 -5.94
CA ILE A 39 -6.00 -11.10 -7.30
C ILE A 39 -4.58 -10.50 -7.35
N GLN A 40 -4.22 -9.67 -6.37
CA GLN A 40 -2.85 -9.12 -6.28
C GLN A 40 -1.80 -10.21 -6.05
N GLY A 41 -2.12 -11.22 -5.24
CA GLY A 41 -1.25 -12.38 -5.00
C GLY A 41 -1.01 -13.20 -6.26
N GLU A 42 -2.07 -13.48 -7.02
CA GLU A 42 -1.98 -14.17 -8.32
C GLU A 42 -1.13 -13.38 -9.32
N LEU A 43 -1.37 -12.07 -9.43
CA LEU A 43 -0.58 -11.20 -10.30
C LEU A 43 0.90 -11.19 -9.91
N TYR A 44 1.19 -11.12 -8.61
CA TYR A 44 2.56 -11.20 -8.11
C TYR A 44 3.24 -12.52 -8.48
N ALA A 45 2.55 -13.65 -8.33
CA ALA A 45 3.08 -14.96 -8.69
C ALA A 45 3.43 -15.04 -10.19
N LEU A 46 2.54 -14.55 -11.06
CA LEU A 46 2.76 -14.49 -12.50
C LEU A 46 3.94 -13.61 -12.88
N LEU A 47 4.04 -12.41 -12.29
CA LEU A 47 5.17 -11.51 -12.52
C LEU A 47 6.49 -12.13 -12.07
N ARG A 48 6.49 -12.80 -10.91
CA ARG A 48 7.69 -13.47 -10.39
C ARG A 48 8.14 -14.60 -11.32
N GLN A 49 7.20 -15.36 -11.89
CA GLN A 49 7.50 -16.39 -12.89
C GLN A 49 8.11 -15.78 -14.16
N GLN A 50 7.50 -14.72 -14.70
CA GLN A 50 7.96 -14.07 -15.93
C GLN A 50 9.31 -13.38 -15.78
N LEU A 51 9.61 -12.85 -14.59
CA LEU A 51 10.89 -12.22 -14.28
C LEU A 51 11.94 -13.23 -13.80
N HIS A 52 11.67 -14.54 -13.88
CA HIS A 52 12.56 -15.61 -13.44
C HIS A 52 13.05 -15.43 -11.99
N GLY A 53 12.13 -15.09 -11.09
CA GLY A 53 12.43 -14.86 -9.69
C GLY A 53 13.05 -13.48 -9.39
N ARG A 54 13.32 -12.65 -10.41
CA ARG A 54 13.88 -11.31 -10.23
C ARG A 54 12.81 -10.29 -9.87
N GLY A 55 13.23 -9.25 -9.15
CA GLY A 55 12.34 -8.20 -8.66
C GLY A 55 11.68 -8.56 -7.33
N ARG A 56 11.09 -7.55 -6.69
CA ARG A 56 10.36 -7.70 -5.43
C ARG A 56 9.15 -6.77 -5.43
N PRO A 57 8.03 -7.17 -4.80
CA PRO A 57 6.91 -6.27 -4.65
C PRO A 57 7.36 -5.13 -3.72
N ILE A 58 7.19 -3.89 -4.18
CA ILE A 58 7.38 -2.71 -3.34
C ILE A 58 6.01 -2.37 -2.78
N SER A 59 5.68 -2.98 -1.63
CA SER A 59 4.54 -2.53 -0.85
C SER A 59 4.98 -1.31 -0.04
N HIS A 60 4.51 -0.12 -0.41
CA HIS A 60 4.46 1.01 0.51
C HIS A 60 3.43 0.69 1.61
N ALA A 61 3.82 -0.16 2.56
CA ALA A 61 3.14 -0.28 3.84
C ALA A 61 3.70 0.83 4.73
N LEU A 62 2.82 1.73 5.16
CA LEU A 62 3.09 2.63 6.28
C LEU A 62 3.67 1.80 7.44
N ALA A 63 4.76 2.31 7.99
CA ALA A 63 5.57 1.73 9.04
C ALA A 63 4.77 0.91 10.06
N ARG A 64 4.77 -0.42 9.92
CA ARG A 64 4.62 -1.29 11.09
C ARG A 64 6.01 -1.44 11.69
N ARG A 65 6.23 -0.77 12.82
CA ARG A 65 7.34 -1.02 13.74
C ARG A 65 7.30 -2.51 14.11
N GLN A 66 8.11 -3.33 13.45
CA GLN A 66 8.45 -4.63 14.01
C GLN A 66 9.29 -4.34 15.25
N ARG A 67 8.81 -4.83 16.40
CA ARG A 67 9.62 -4.95 17.62
C ARG A 67 10.62 -6.08 17.43
#